data_AF-A0A439V647-F1
#
_entry.id   AF-A0A439V647-F1
#
_cell.length_a   1.000
_cell.length_b   1.000
_cell.length_c   1.000
_cell.angle_alpha   90.00
_cell.angle_beta   90.00
_cell.angle_gamma   90.00
#
_symmetry.space_group_name_H-M   'P 1'
#
loop_
_entity.id
_entity.type
_entity.pdbx_description
1 polymer ?
#
loop_
_entity_poly.entity_id
_entity_poly.type
_entity_poly.pdbx_seq_one_letter_code
_entity_poly.pdbx_strand_id
1 'polypeptide(L)'
;MPLRLVIENATPEELSRGIAAAEAVFEGSGISYDDAMTGMLAIELWDMKGFPEGEAPSEEKQAAASVWFLAERAACEACCAGWPEERVVRHRALAVGPGEPKVKTLNPTTWPERQKLYPAVIERLETAAGPDRQLDIDICYVMGWVNEPGTPEEAAKLGLPYLTSNLAEVAQITQKSLQGWTVEIEQDPCDARIIDPERDEDDDDRSVAAWHSLDGRLYMDRPPANTAIALTLAAMRLQADSFSEQSW
;
A
#
# COMPACT_ATOMS: atom_id res chain seq x y z
N MET A 1 -23.07 -0.34 12.10
CA MET A 1 -21.84 -0.12 11.30
C MET A 1 -22.18 0.75 10.09
N PRO A 2 -21.29 1.58 9.50
CA PRO A 2 -21.66 2.41 8.36
C PRO A 2 -21.80 1.60 7.06
N LEU A 3 -22.61 2.12 6.13
CA LEU A 3 -22.77 1.60 4.77
C LEU A 3 -21.57 1.98 3.90
N ARG A 4 -21.23 1.11 2.96
CA ARG A 4 -20.18 1.30 1.97
C ARG A 4 -20.69 0.91 0.59
N LEU A 5 -20.24 1.64 -0.42
CA LEU A 5 -20.48 1.35 -1.83
C LEU A 5 -19.14 1.22 -2.54
N VAL A 6 -18.93 0.11 -3.24
CA VAL A 6 -17.69 -0.19 -3.96
C VAL A 6 -18.01 -0.33 -5.45
N ILE A 7 -17.79 0.75 -6.19
CA ILE A 7 -17.96 0.80 -7.65
C ILE A 7 -16.66 1.31 -8.26
N GLU A 8 -16.06 0.53 -9.14
CA GLU A 8 -14.78 0.85 -9.77
C GLU A 8 -14.91 2.11 -10.64
N ASN A 9 -13.91 3.00 -10.56
CA ASN A 9 -13.84 4.26 -11.31
C ASN A 9 -14.95 5.28 -10.99
N ALA A 10 -15.69 5.09 -9.89
CA ALA A 10 -16.62 6.10 -9.38
C ALA A 10 -15.91 7.18 -8.57
N THR A 11 -16.30 8.44 -8.79
CA THR A 11 -15.80 9.57 -8.01
C THR A 11 -16.37 9.56 -6.59
N PRO A 12 -15.74 10.25 -5.63
CA PRO A 12 -16.27 10.38 -4.28
C PRO A 12 -17.71 10.94 -4.23
N GLU A 13 -18.06 11.85 -5.13
CA GLU A 13 -19.40 12.43 -5.23
C GLU A 13 -20.41 11.40 -5.77
N GLU A 14 -20.02 10.59 -6.75
CA GLU A 14 -20.83 9.48 -7.28
C GLU A 14 -21.12 8.44 -6.18
N LEU A 15 -20.08 8.03 -5.45
CA LEU A 15 -20.21 7.10 -4.33
C LEU A 15 -21.08 7.68 -3.21
N SER A 16 -20.92 8.97 -2.90
CA SER A 16 -21.74 9.63 -1.87
C SER A 16 -23.21 9.67 -2.25
N ARG A 17 -23.55 9.91 -3.54
CA ARG A 17 -24.93 9.84 -4.02
C ARG A 17 -25.50 8.42 -3.91
N GLY A 18 -24.71 7.41 -4.27
CA GLY A 18 -25.12 6.01 -4.14
C GLY A 18 -25.37 5.61 -2.68
N ILE A 19 -24.49 5.99 -1.77
CA ILE A 19 -24.66 5.73 -0.33
C ILE A 19 -25.94 6.41 0.19
N ALA A 20 -26.16 7.69 -0.12
CA ALA A 20 -27.37 8.39 0.29
C ALA A 20 -28.66 7.73 -0.23
N ALA A 21 -28.64 7.19 -1.45
CA ALA A 21 -29.77 6.46 -2.01
C ALA A 21 -30.03 5.13 -1.28
N ALA A 22 -28.97 4.40 -0.90
CA ALA A 22 -29.09 3.19 -0.08
C ALA A 22 -29.67 3.49 1.30
N GLU A 23 -29.15 4.54 1.96
CA GLU A 23 -29.58 4.97 3.29
C GLU A 23 -31.07 5.33 3.31
N ALA A 24 -31.58 6.01 2.26
CA ALA A 24 -32.99 6.32 2.12
C ALA A 24 -33.88 5.06 2.03
N VAL A 25 -33.41 3.99 1.39
CA VAL A 25 -34.12 2.71 1.33
C VAL A 25 -34.21 2.07 2.72
N PHE A 26 -33.10 2.05 3.46
CA PHE A 26 -33.08 1.51 4.81
C PHE A 26 -33.96 2.33 5.76
N GLU A 27 -33.87 3.66 5.72
CA GLU A 27 -34.71 4.56 6.51
C GLU A 27 -36.20 4.32 6.24
N GLY A 28 -36.58 4.20 4.96
CA GLY A 28 -37.97 3.93 4.58
C GLY A 28 -38.49 2.54 4.98
N SER A 29 -37.59 1.56 5.17
CA SER A 29 -37.96 0.20 5.56
C SER A 29 -38.00 -0.03 7.08
N GLY A 30 -37.24 0.77 7.84
CA GLY A 30 -37.02 0.55 9.28
C GLY A 30 -36.15 -0.67 9.62
N ILE A 31 -35.59 -1.37 8.62
CA ILE A 31 -34.69 -2.51 8.82
C ILE A 31 -33.26 -2.01 8.98
N SER A 32 -32.55 -2.53 9.99
CA SER A 32 -31.14 -2.19 10.22
C SER A 32 -30.25 -2.77 9.11
N TYR A 33 -29.09 -2.14 8.88
CA TYR A 33 -28.13 -2.61 7.87
C TYR A 33 -27.66 -4.04 8.19
N ASP A 34 -27.46 -4.34 9.47
CA ASP A 34 -26.94 -5.63 9.94
C ASP A 34 -27.98 -6.74 9.75
N ASP A 35 -29.26 -6.47 10.02
CA ASP A 35 -30.35 -7.43 9.79
C ASP A 35 -30.55 -7.70 8.30
N ALA A 36 -30.53 -6.64 7.47
CA ALA A 36 -30.66 -6.77 6.02
C ALA A 36 -29.49 -7.54 5.40
N MET A 37 -28.25 -7.24 5.81
CA MET A 37 -27.05 -7.98 5.39
C MET A 37 -27.14 -9.45 5.82
N THR A 38 -27.58 -9.72 7.05
CA THR A 38 -27.77 -11.10 7.55
C THR A 38 -28.82 -11.85 6.74
N GLY A 39 -29.91 -11.19 6.38
CA GLY A 39 -30.93 -11.72 5.47
C GLY A 39 -30.34 -12.08 4.10
N MET A 40 -29.63 -11.14 3.48
CA MET A 40 -28.98 -11.35 2.18
C MET A 40 -27.99 -12.53 2.22
N LEU A 41 -27.13 -12.60 3.23
CA LEU A 41 -26.17 -13.71 3.38
C LEU A 41 -26.86 -15.07 3.54
N ALA A 42 -28.02 -15.11 4.21
CA ALA A 42 -28.80 -16.33 4.33
C ALA A 42 -29.36 -16.80 2.97
N ILE A 43 -29.75 -15.87 2.10
CA ILE A 43 -30.21 -16.17 0.74
C ILE A 43 -29.05 -16.64 -0.14
N GLU A 44 -27.92 -15.94 -0.15
CA GLU A 44 -26.73 -16.33 -0.92
C GLU A 44 -26.20 -17.70 -0.47
N LEU A 45 -26.21 -18.00 0.83
CA LEU A 45 -25.82 -19.32 1.34
C LEU A 45 -26.79 -20.42 0.90
N TRP A 46 -28.09 -20.12 0.82
CA TRP A 46 -29.11 -21.06 0.35
C TRP A 46 -28.98 -21.33 -1.15
N ASP A 47 -28.72 -20.30 -1.96
CA ASP A 47 -28.40 -20.40 -3.40
C ASP A 47 -27.12 -21.21 -3.63
N MET A 48 -26.04 -20.90 -2.90
CA MET A 48 -24.76 -21.61 -2.98
C MET A 48 -24.90 -23.12 -2.71
N LYS A 49 -25.88 -23.52 -1.88
CA LYS A 49 -26.20 -24.92 -1.59
C LYS A 49 -27.13 -25.57 -2.62
N GLY A 50 -27.60 -24.84 -3.63
CA GLY A 50 -28.54 -25.32 -4.65
C GLY A 50 -29.99 -25.37 -4.18
N PHE A 51 -30.40 -24.46 -3.31
CA PHE A 51 -31.77 -24.33 -2.79
C PHE A 51 -32.35 -25.61 -2.15
N PRO A 52 -31.67 -26.24 -1.17
CA PRO A 52 -32.21 -27.42 -0.48
C PRO A 52 -33.59 -27.15 0.12
N GLU A 53 -34.54 -28.06 -0.14
CA GLU A 53 -35.90 -28.01 0.42
C GLU A 53 -35.84 -28.10 1.95
N GLY A 54 -36.63 -27.26 2.64
CA GLY A 54 -36.67 -27.20 4.11
C GLY A 54 -35.55 -26.39 4.77
N GLU A 55 -34.55 -25.93 4.01
CA GLU A 55 -33.48 -25.03 4.48
C GLU A 55 -33.66 -23.58 4.00
N ALA A 56 -34.83 -23.25 3.43
CA ALA A 56 -35.14 -21.89 2.99
C ALA A 56 -35.04 -20.90 4.17
N PRO A 57 -34.43 -19.71 3.96
CA PRO A 57 -34.43 -18.66 4.98
C PRO A 57 -35.86 -18.29 5.41
N SER A 58 -36.04 -17.88 6.66
CA SER A 58 -37.36 -17.45 7.17
C SER A 58 -37.92 -16.26 6.38
N GLU A 59 -39.23 -16.07 6.40
CA GLU A 59 -39.89 -14.92 5.76
C GLU A 59 -39.30 -13.58 6.22
N GLU A 60 -38.96 -13.45 7.51
CA GLU A 60 -38.29 -12.27 8.05
C GLU A 60 -36.91 -12.05 7.41
N LYS A 61 -36.11 -13.11 7.24
CA LYS A 61 -34.81 -13.01 6.56
C LYS A 61 -34.95 -12.72 5.08
N GLN A 62 -35.97 -13.26 4.42
CA GLN A 62 -36.27 -12.95 3.01
C GLN A 62 -36.70 -11.49 2.84
N ALA A 63 -37.51 -10.95 3.75
CA ALA A 63 -37.91 -9.54 3.76
C ALA A 63 -36.70 -8.62 4.01
N ALA A 64 -35.85 -8.96 4.99
CA ALA A 64 -34.61 -8.23 5.26
C ALA A 64 -33.63 -8.27 4.07
N ALA A 65 -33.47 -9.44 3.43
CA ALA A 65 -32.67 -9.59 2.21
C ALA A 65 -33.21 -8.73 1.06
N SER A 66 -34.53 -8.67 0.91
CA SER A 66 -35.18 -7.86 -0.13
C SER A 66 -34.84 -6.39 0.04
N VAL A 67 -34.83 -5.88 1.28
CA VAL A 67 -34.40 -4.50 1.56
C VAL A 67 -32.93 -4.28 1.19
N TRP A 68 -32.04 -5.24 1.48
CA TRP A 68 -30.64 -5.16 1.07
C TRP A 68 -30.48 -5.05 -0.45
N PHE A 69 -31.14 -5.92 -1.22
CA PHE A 69 -31.07 -5.89 -2.68
C PHE A 69 -31.69 -4.61 -3.28
N LEU A 70 -32.76 -4.09 -2.68
CA LEU A 70 -33.34 -2.81 -3.06
C LEU A 70 -32.38 -1.64 -2.80
N ALA A 71 -31.74 -1.63 -1.63
CA ALA A 71 -30.77 -0.61 -1.27
C ALA A 71 -29.54 -0.66 -2.20
N GLU A 72 -29.05 -1.86 -2.52
CA GLU A 72 -27.93 -2.04 -3.45
C GLU A 72 -28.27 -1.54 -4.86
N ARG A 73 -29.47 -1.86 -5.35
CA ARG A 73 -29.92 -1.38 -6.65
C ARG A 73 -30.03 0.14 -6.68
N ALA A 74 -30.66 0.74 -5.67
CA ALA A 74 -30.76 2.20 -5.56
C ALA A 74 -29.38 2.87 -5.50
N ALA A 75 -28.44 2.27 -4.78
CA ALA A 75 -27.07 2.75 -4.68
C ALA A 75 -26.36 2.73 -6.05
N CYS A 76 -26.47 1.61 -6.77
CA CYS A 76 -25.89 1.42 -8.08
C CYS A 76 -26.46 2.43 -9.11
N GLU A 77 -27.79 2.58 -9.15
CA GLU A 77 -28.48 3.49 -10.06
C GLU A 77 -28.10 4.96 -9.81
N ALA A 78 -28.06 5.38 -8.54
CA ALA A 78 -27.72 6.76 -8.18
C ALA A 78 -26.23 7.08 -8.37
N CYS A 79 -25.34 6.10 -8.14
CA CYS A 79 -23.91 6.24 -8.36
C CYS A 79 -23.59 6.34 -9.86
N CYS A 80 -24.10 5.39 -10.66
CA CYS A 80 -23.84 5.30 -12.10
C CYS A 80 -24.71 6.26 -12.94
N ALA A 81 -25.40 7.22 -12.31
CA ALA A 81 -26.27 8.16 -13.01
C ALA A 81 -25.47 8.97 -14.05
N GLY A 82 -25.80 8.79 -15.33
CA GLY A 82 -25.12 9.44 -16.45
C GLY A 82 -23.90 8.69 -16.99
N TRP A 83 -23.62 7.47 -16.50
CA TRP A 83 -22.56 6.62 -17.04
C TRP A 83 -22.98 5.97 -18.36
N PRO A 84 -22.01 5.62 -19.23
CA PRO A 84 -22.31 4.79 -20.38
C PRO A 84 -22.67 3.37 -19.93
N GLU A 85 -23.57 2.71 -20.68
CA GLU A 85 -24.22 1.45 -20.27
C GLU A 85 -23.24 0.35 -19.90
N GLU A 86 -22.13 0.24 -20.63
CA GLU A 86 -21.07 -0.74 -20.41
C GLU A 86 -20.32 -0.58 -19.08
N ARG A 87 -20.47 0.58 -18.42
CA ARG A 87 -19.86 0.87 -17.11
C ARG A 87 -20.84 0.73 -15.95
N VAL A 88 -22.13 0.57 -16.22
CA VAL A 88 -23.16 0.55 -15.16
C VAL A 88 -23.05 -0.74 -14.36
N VAL A 89 -22.73 -0.60 -13.07
CA VAL A 89 -22.79 -1.70 -12.10
C VAL A 89 -24.24 -1.87 -11.64
N ARG A 90 -24.72 -3.11 -11.50
CA ARG A 90 -26.12 -3.40 -11.16
C ARG A 90 -26.33 -4.26 -9.90
N HIS A 91 -25.27 -4.85 -9.35
CA HIS A 91 -25.32 -5.75 -8.19
C HIS A 91 -23.93 -5.90 -7.54
N ARG A 92 -23.91 -6.43 -6.31
CA ARG A 92 -22.73 -6.77 -5.50
C ARG A 92 -21.76 -5.61 -5.24
N ALA A 93 -22.31 -4.43 -4.97
CA ALA A 93 -21.56 -3.20 -4.73
C ALA A 93 -21.72 -2.68 -3.28
N LEU A 94 -22.77 -3.11 -2.57
CA LEU A 94 -23.07 -2.61 -1.23
C LEU A 94 -22.40 -3.47 -0.15
N ALA A 95 -21.90 -2.84 0.91
CA ALA A 95 -21.30 -3.54 2.05
C ALA A 95 -21.55 -2.80 3.36
N VAL A 96 -21.41 -3.51 4.48
CA VAL A 96 -21.35 -2.94 5.83
C VAL A 96 -19.92 -3.08 6.37
N GLY A 97 -19.43 -2.09 7.11
CA GLY A 97 -18.13 -2.18 7.78
C GLY A 97 -17.59 -0.80 8.15
N PRO A 98 -16.49 -0.70 8.93
CA PRO A 98 -15.80 0.57 9.09
C PRO A 98 -15.54 1.16 7.70
N GLY A 99 -15.76 2.46 7.53
CA GLY A 99 -15.52 3.13 6.25
C GLY A 99 -14.17 2.69 5.72
N GLU A 100 -14.09 2.33 4.42
CA GLU A 100 -12.77 2.16 3.83
C GLU A 100 -11.96 3.42 4.14
N PRO A 101 -10.67 3.30 4.49
CA PRO A 101 -9.82 4.46 4.56
C PRO A 101 -10.07 5.29 3.29
N LYS A 102 -10.36 6.58 3.50
CA LYS A 102 -10.73 7.50 2.43
C LYS A 102 -9.75 7.34 1.27
N VAL A 103 -10.29 6.96 0.12
CA VAL A 103 -9.60 6.89 -1.18
C VAL A 103 -8.62 5.73 -1.31
N LYS A 104 -8.91 4.80 -2.23
CA LYS A 104 -7.92 4.04 -2.99
C LYS A 104 -7.09 5.00 -3.87
N THR A 105 -6.39 5.96 -3.26
CA THR A 105 -5.10 6.38 -3.81
C THR A 105 -4.23 5.16 -3.60
N LEU A 106 -3.77 4.55 -4.68
CA LEU A 106 -2.74 3.50 -4.72
C LEU A 106 -1.83 3.57 -3.49
N ASN A 107 -2.22 2.86 -2.44
CA ASN A 107 -1.53 2.87 -1.17
C ASN A 107 -1.00 1.44 -1.07
N PRO A 108 0.22 1.14 -1.58
CA PRO A 108 0.86 -0.15 -1.40
C PRO A 108 0.93 -0.53 0.07
N THR A 109 -0.12 -1.19 0.54
CA THR A 109 -0.24 -1.76 1.89
C THR A 109 0.18 -3.22 1.87
N THR A 110 0.34 -3.80 0.68
CA THR A 110 0.97 -5.10 0.49
C THR A 110 2.43 -4.91 0.08
N TRP A 111 3.30 -5.76 0.65
CA TRP A 111 4.73 -5.79 0.32
C TRP A 111 5.03 -5.84 -1.19
N PRO A 112 4.33 -6.63 -2.02
CA PRO A 112 4.58 -6.67 -3.47
C PRO A 112 4.32 -5.35 -4.19
N GLU A 113 3.42 -4.50 -3.68
CA GLU A 113 3.17 -3.19 -4.28
C GLU A 113 4.21 -2.17 -3.82
N ARG A 114 4.70 -2.26 -2.56
CA ARG A 114 5.82 -1.43 -2.08
C ARG A 114 7.10 -1.75 -2.83
N GLN A 115 7.36 -3.03 -3.10
CA GLN A 115 8.51 -3.49 -3.88
C GLN A 115 8.60 -2.81 -5.26
N LYS A 116 7.47 -2.58 -5.93
CA LYS A 116 7.43 -1.91 -7.25
C LYS A 116 7.91 -0.45 -7.21
N LEU A 117 7.96 0.17 -6.03
CA LEU A 117 8.39 1.56 -5.85
C LEU A 117 9.91 1.69 -5.60
N TYR A 118 10.61 0.61 -5.22
CA TYR A 118 12.04 0.63 -4.93
C TYR A 118 12.87 1.22 -6.10
N PRO A 119 12.68 0.82 -7.38
CA PRO A 119 13.48 1.36 -8.47
C PRO A 119 13.40 2.88 -8.61
N ALA A 120 12.20 3.46 -8.45
CA ALA A 120 12.00 4.90 -8.54
C ALA A 120 12.64 5.66 -7.35
N VAL A 121 12.61 5.07 -6.15
CA VAL A 121 13.27 5.65 -4.97
C VAL A 121 14.79 5.58 -5.10
N ILE A 122 15.32 4.46 -5.62
CA ILE A 122 16.75 4.28 -5.91
C ILE A 122 17.20 5.32 -6.94
N GLU A 123 16.49 5.48 -8.05
CA GLU A 123 16.81 6.49 -9.07
C GLU A 123 16.82 7.91 -8.49
N ARG A 124 15.87 8.24 -7.59
CA ARG A 124 15.85 9.53 -6.90
C ARG A 124 17.03 9.71 -5.96
N LEU A 125 17.46 8.67 -5.24
CA LEU A 125 18.67 8.73 -4.40
C LEU A 125 19.93 8.91 -5.24
N GLU A 126 20.04 8.23 -6.39
CA GLU A 126 21.17 8.34 -7.31
C GLU A 126 21.29 9.71 -7.96
N THR A 127 20.16 10.39 -8.18
CA THR A 127 20.09 11.70 -8.85
C THR A 127 19.91 12.88 -7.89
N ALA A 128 19.77 12.61 -6.58
CA ALA A 128 19.60 13.65 -5.57
C ALA A 128 20.82 14.59 -5.53
N ALA A 129 20.56 15.89 -5.58
CA ALA A 129 21.61 16.92 -5.48
C ALA A 129 21.97 17.28 -4.02
N GLY A 130 21.30 16.68 -3.04
CA GLY A 130 21.47 16.93 -1.61
C GLY A 130 20.33 16.34 -0.78
N PRO A 131 20.23 16.71 0.50
CA PRO A 131 19.11 16.35 1.37
C PRO A 131 17.74 16.58 0.74
N ASP A 132 16.86 15.58 0.80
CA ASP A 132 15.47 15.65 0.35
C ASP A 132 14.57 15.02 1.40
N ARG A 133 13.83 15.87 2.12
CA ARG A 133 12.93 15.41 3.18
C ARG A 133 11.76 14.60 2.65
N GLN A 134 11.26 14.90 1.45
CA GLN A 134 10.18 14.11 0.88
C GLN A 134 10.69 12.72 0.49
N LEU A 135 11.91 12.64 -0.05
CA LEU A 135 12.56 11.36 -0.32
C LEU A 135 12.76 10.52 0.95
N ASP A 136 13.14 11.11 2.08
CA ASP A 136 13.22 10.39 3.37
C ASP A 136 11.88 9.70 3.73
N ILE A 137 10.77 10.41 3.53
CA ILE A 137 9.42 9.94 3.84
C ILE A 137 9.02 8.82 2.89
N ASP A 138 9.29 9.01 1.60
CA ASP A 138 9.00 8.02 0.57
C ASP A 138 9.80 6.73 0.81
N ILE A 139 11.05 6.83 1.27
CA ILE A 139 11.84 5.67 1.71
C ILE A 139 11.19 5.00 2.91
N CYS A 140 10.81 5.76 3.95
CA CYS A 140 10.13 5.19 5.13
C CYS A 140 8.83 4.46 4.75
N TYR A 141 8.12 4.98 3.76
CA TYR A 141 6.90 4.39 3.23
C TYR A 141 7.17 3.08 2.47
N VAL A 142 8.14 3.09 1.56
CA VAL A 142 8.52 1.92 0.76
C VAL A 142 9.11 0.81 1.65
N MET A 143 9.88 1.17 2.67
CA MET A 143 10.38 0.26 3.72
C MET A 143 9.29 -0.21 4.69
N GLY A 144 8.08 0.34 4.59
CA GLY A 144 6.93 -0.06 5.39
C GLY A 144 6.93 0.43 6.84
N TRP A 145 7.74 1.43 7.18
CA TRP A 145 7.74 2.06 8.50
C TRP A 145 6.53 2.99 8.70
N VAL A 146 5.96 3.47 7.60
CA VAL A 146 4.68 4.19 7.57
C VAL A 146 3.72 3.59 6.55
N ASN A 147 2.43 3.79 6.76
CA ASN A 147 1.38 3.21 5.92
C ASN A 147 0.87 4.14 4.82
N GLU A 148 1.29 5.40 4.82
CA GLU A 148 0.88 6.40 3.83
C GLU A 148 2.10 7.28 3.48
N PRO A 149 2.23 7.72 2.21
CA PRO A 149 3.14 8.80 1.88
C PRO A 149 2.67 10.06 2.61
N GLY A 150 3.52 10.59 3.48
CA GLY A 150 3.17 11.70 4.37
C GLY A 150 3.79 13.03 3.94
N THR A 151 3.33 14.09 4.60
CA THR A 151 3.96 15.42 4.54
C THR A 151 5.15 15.52 5.51
N PRO A 152 6.09 16.46 5.29
CA PRO A 152 7.16 16.74 6.25
C PRO A 152 6.68 17.04 7.67
N GLU A 153 5.54 17.71 7.81
CA GLU A 153 4.94 18.04 9.12
C GLU A 153 4.44 16.79 9.86
N GLU A 154 3.83 15.83 9.14
CA GLU A 154 3.41 14.56 9.71
C GLU A 154 4.62 13.68 10.06
N ALA A 155 5.62 13.65 9.18
CA ALA A 155 6.87 12.95 9.41
C ALA A 155 7.59 13.45 10.68
N ALA A 156 7.56 14.77 10.93
CA ALA A 156 8.10 15.36 12.14
C ALA A 156 7.32 14.93 13.40
N LYS A 157 5.99 14.86 13.34
CA LYS A 157 5.16 14.37 14.46
C LYS A 157 5.41 12.90 14.78
N LEU A 158 5.65 12.10 13.75
CA LEU A 158 5.95 10.67 13.86
C LEU A 158 7.41 10.40 14.24
N GLY A 159 8.28 11.41 14.20
CA GLY A 159 9.70 11.25 14.47
C GLY A 159 10.42 10.40 13.41
N LEU A 160 10.02 10.53 12.14
CA LEU A 160 10.67 9.79 11.06
C LEU A 160 12.12 10.26 10.86
N PRO A 161 13.07 9.35 10.58
CA PRO A 161 14.48 9.66 10.48
C PRO A 161 14.81 10.49 9.24
N TYR A 162 15.96 11.18 9.27
CA TYR A 162 16.46 12.01 8.18
C TYR A 162 17.48 11.25 7.33
N LEU A 163 16.99 10.36 6.45
CA LEU A 163 17.80 9.38 5.73
C LEU A 163 18.76 9.97 4.68
N THR A 164 18.49 11.16 4.17
CA THR A 164 19.31 11.85 3.16
C THR A 164 20.21 12.94 3.74
N SER A 165 20.15 13.20 5.05
CA SER A 165 20.90 14.30 5.69
C SER A 165 21.55 14.00 7.03
N ASN A 166 21.14 12.93 7.72
CA ASN A 166 21.67 12.57 9.04
C ASN A 166 22.43 11.24 8.99
N LEU A 167 23.71 11.30 8.63
CA LEU A 167 24.57 10.11 8.52
C LEU A 167 24.60 9.27 9.81
N ALA A 168 24.66 9.91 10.97
CA ALA A 168 24.74 9.20 12.24
C ALA A 168 23.47 8.37 12.52
N GLU A 169 22.31 8.94 12.20
CA GLU A 169 21.03 8.25 12.33
C GLU A 169 20.90 7.11 11.32
N VAL A 170 21.28 7.32 10.05
CA VAL A 170 21.28 6.25 9.03
C VAL A 170 22.21 5.11 9.45
N ALA A 171 23.43 5.42 9.89
CA ALA A 171 24.39 4.41 10.35
C ALA A 171 23.85 3.58 11.52
N GLN A 172 23.22 4.24 12.50
CA GLN A 172 22.62 3.55 13.64
C GLN A 172 21.48 2.63 13.20
N ILE A 173 20.61 3.08 12.30
CA ILE A 173 19.49 2.28 11.77
C ILE A 173 20.03 1.07 10.99
N THR A 174 20.98 1.28 10.08
CA THR A 174 21.56 0.22 9.25
C THR A 174 22.25 -0.83 10.11
N GLN A 175 23.10 -0.43 11.05
CA GLN A 175 23.80 -1.35 11.96
C GLN A 175 22.83 -2.17 12.83
N LYS A 176 21.76 -1.54 13.31
CA LYS A 176 20.73 -2.23 14.11
C LYS A 176 19.95 -3.26 13.27
N SER A 177 19.72 -2.94 12.00
CA SER A 177 18.92 -3.77 11.08
C SER A 177 19.71 -4.93 10.49
N LEU A 178 21.01 -4.76 10.29
CA LEU A 178 21.91 -5.73 9.65
C LEU A 178 22.92 -6.29 10.65
N GLN A 179 22.44 -6.96 11.70
CA GLN A 179 23.31 -7.57 12.70
C GLN A 179 24.21 -8.63 12.06
N GLY A 180 25.52 -8.49 12.23
CA GLY A 180 26.53 -9.40 11.66
C GLY A 180 27.14 -8.92 10.34
N TRP A 181 26.51 -7.95 9.66
CA TRP A 181 27.07 -7.34 8.46
C TRP A 181 28.07 -6.23 8.82
N THR A 182 29.07 -6.01 7.98
CA THR A 182 30.03 -4.92 8.17
C THR A 182 29.59 -3.69 7.39
N VAL A 183 29.48 -2.54 8.07
CA VAL A 183 29.13 -1.25 7.44
C VAL A 183 30.37 -0.36 7.44
N GLU A 184 30.86 -0.04 6.25
CA GLU A 184 31.98 0.87 6.01
C GLU A 184 31.46 2.21 5.46
N ILE A 185 32.02 3.31 5.96
CA ILE A 185 31.62 4.67 5.63
C ILE A 185 32.89 5.47 5.33
N GLU A 186 32.89 6.24 4.24
CA GLU A 186 34.01 7.10 3.81
C GLU A 186 35.35 6.33 3.69
N GLN A 187 35.32 5.19 2.99
CA GLN A 187 36.51 4.38 2.71
C GLN A 187 36.73 4.28 1.21
N ASP A 188 37.85 4.81 0.72
CA ASP A 188 38.22 4.79 -0.71
C ASP A 188 38.06 3.37 -1.31
N PRO A 189 37.33 3.20 -2.43
CA PRO A 189 36.75 4.22 -3.32
C PRO A 189 35.26 4.58 -3.04
N CYS A 190 34.70 4.13 -1.91
CA CYS A 190 33.27 4.22 -1.62
C CYS A 190 32.93 5.24 -0.52
N ASP A 191 31.82 5.95 -0.71
CA ASP A 191 31.25 6.79 0.35
C ASP A 191 30.53 5.92 1.39
N ALA A 192 29.95 4.80 0.97
CA ALA A 192 29.39 3.80 1.87
C ALA A 192 29.41 2.39 1.25
N ARG A 193 29.64 1.38 2.10
CA ARG A 193 29.61 -0.03 1.71
C ARG A 193 29.02 -0.88 2.82
N ILE A 194 28.23 -1.88 2.45
CA ILE A 194 27.66 -2.89 3.34
C ILE A 194 28.16 -4.25 2.84
N ILE A 195 28.87 -4.97 3.69
CA ILE A 195 29.63 -6.18 3.33
C ILE A 195 28.94 -7.41 3.91
N ASP A 196 28.72 -8.40 3.04
CA ASP A 196 28.16 -9.70 3.40
C ASP A 196 29.12 -10.45 4.36
N PRO A 197 28.64 -10.94 5.52
CA PRO A 197 29.46 -11.78 6.39
C PRO A 197 30.00 -13.06 5.72
N GLU A 198 29.33 -13.58 4.69
CA GLU A 198 29.68 -14.82 3.98
C GLU A 198 30.50 -14.55 2.70
N ARG A 199 30.93 -13.30 2.47
CA ARG A 199 31.64 -12.86 1.24
C ARG A 199 32.85 -13.70 0.83
N ASP A 200 33.54 -14.29 1.80
CA ASP A 200 34.75 -15.10 1.55
C ASP A 200 34.44 -16.61 1.45
N GLU A 201 33.18 -17.02 1.60
CA GLU A 201 32.76 -18.42 1.69
C GLU A 201 32.10 -18.97 0.40
N ASP A 202 31.57 -18.14 -0.52
CA ASP A 202 30.93 -18.55 -1.79
C ASP A 202 31.05 -17.49 -2.94
N ASP A 203 30.71 -17.87 -4.19
CA ASP A 203 30.79 -17.04 -5.43
C ASP A 203 29.69 -15.93 -5.53
N ASP A 204 28.75 -15.88 -4.59
CA ASP A 204 27.62 -14.93 -4.58
C ASP A 204 27.82 -13.80 -3.56
N ASP A 205 28.80 -12.91 -3.80
CA ASP A 205 29.04 -11.71 -2.98
C ASP A 205 27.84 -10.74 -3.05
N ARG A 206 26.98 -10.73 -2.02
CA ARG A 206 25.83 -9.81 -1.89
C ARG A 206 26.20 -8.46 -1.27
N SER A 207 27.48 -8.14 -1.17
CA SER A 207 27.92 -6.83 -0.69
C SER A 207 27.45 -5.73 -1.64
N VAL A 208 27.01 -4.61 -1.07
CA VAL A 208 26.55 -3.45 -1.83
C VAL A 208 27.37 -2.22 -1.49
N ALA A 209 27.57 -1.35 -2.48
CA ALA A 209 28.33 -0.11 -2.32
C ALA A 209 27.70 1.06 -3.07
N ALA A 210 27.95 2.26 -2.55
CA ALA A 210 27.71 3.54 -3.21
C ALA A 210 29.04 4.33 -3.27
N TRP A 211 29.42 4.78 -4.47
CA TRP A 211 30.81 5.09 -4.84
C TRP A 211 30.99 6.54 -5.25
N HIS A 212 32.22 7.04 -5.09
CA HIS A 212 32.67 8.26 -5.74
C HIS A 212 33.42 7.91 -7.05
N SER A 213 32.92 8.29 -8.24
CA SER A 213 33.57 7.89 -9.51
C SER A 213 34.65 8.87 -9.98
N LEU A 214 35.84 8.34 -10.30
CA LEU A 214 36.77 8.93 -11.26
C LEU A 214 37.22 7.96 -12.37
N ASP A 215 37.21 6.63 -12.17
CA ASP A 215 37.83 5.67 -13.11
C ASP A 215 36.90 4.56 -13.66
N GLY A 216 35.58 4.77 -13.66
CA GLY A 216 34.69 4.09 -14.60
C GLY A 216 34.46 2.59 -14.42
N ARG A 217 34.62 2.04 -13.21
CA ARG A 217 34.09 0.71 -12.87
C ARG A 217 33.18 0.79 -11.65
N LEU A 218 31.95 0.30 -11.89
CA LEU A 218 30.88 -0.15 -11.00
C LEU A 218 29.74 0.84 -10.68
N TYR A 219 28.55 0.40 -11.12
CA TYR A 219 27.15 0.73 -10.80
C TYR A 219 26.60 2.17 -10.84
N MET A 220 27.40 3.24 -10.84
CA MET A 220 26.84 4.61 -10.82
C MET A 220 27.50 5.60 -11.79
N ASP A 221 26.67 6.34 -12.52
CA ASP A 221 27.11 7.40 -13.44
C ASP A 221 27.65 8.64 -12.74
N ARG A 222 27.22 8.90 -11.49
CA ARG A 222 27.62 10.07 -10.68
C ARG A 222 27.77 9.68 -9.20
N PRO A 223 28.67 10.35 -8.45
CA PRO A 223 28.77 10.16 -7.00
C PRO A 223 27.50 10.63 -6.28
N PRO A 224 27.09 9.99 -5.17
CA PRO A 224 26.05 10.51 -4.28
C PRO A 224 26.38 11.93 -3.80
N ALA A 225 25.35 12.76 -3.58
CA ALA A 225 25.57 14.14 -3.13
C ALA A 225 26.13 14.26 -1.70
N ASN A 226 25.98 13.23 -0.87
CA ASN A 226 26.61 13.13 0.44
C ASN A 226 26.64 11.66 0.94
N THR A 227 27.41 11.43 2.00
CA THR A 227 27.59 10.12 2.64
C THR A 227 26.30 9.50 3.20
N ALA A 228 25.35 10.30 3.69
CA ALA A 228 24.07 9.79 4.19
C ALA A 228 23.23 9.21 3.05
N ILE A 229 23.17 9.89 1.90
CA ILE A 229 22.56 9.38 0.67
C ILE A 229 23.27 8.11 0.21
N ALA A 230 24.61 8.09 0.24
CA ALA A 230 25.38 6.90 -0.14
C ALA A 230 25.01 5.67 0.72
N LEU A 231 24.96 5.82 2.03
CA LEU A 231 24.64 4.72 2.94
C LEU A 231 23.18 4.27 2.81
N THR A 232 22.25 5.21 2.67
CA THR A 232 20.83 4.92 2.44
C THR A 232 20.63 4.20 1.10
N LEU A 233 21.33 4.62 0.04
CA LEU A 233 21.32 3.96 -1.26
C LEU A 233 21.84 2.53 -1.19
N ALA A 234 22.97 2.31 -0.50
CA ALA A 234 23.50 0.96 -0.28
C ALA A 234 22.47 0.08 0.45
N ALA A 235 21.88 0.55 1.54
CA ALA A 235 20.86 -0.20 2.29
C ALA A 235 19.62 -0.54 1.44
N MET A 236 19.16 0.39 0.60
CA MET A 236 18.03 0.19 -0.31
C MET A 236 18.35 -0.84 -1.40
N ARG A 237 19.57 -0.85 -1.95
CA ARG A 237 20.02 -1.85 -2.94
C ARG A 237 20.10 -3.24 -2.33
N LEU A 238 20.67 -3.38 -1.12
CA LEU A 238 20.73 -4.68 -0.43
C LEU A 238 19.34 -5.29 -0.25
N GLN A 239 18.37 -4.46 0.16
CA GLN A 239 16.98 -4.88 0.26
C GLN A 239 16.42 -5.28 -1.11
N ALA A 240 16.63 -4.48 -2.15
CA ALA A 240 16.17 -4.79 -3.50
C ALA A 240 16.74 -6.12 -4.04
N ASP A 241 18.04 -6.38 -3.83
CA ASP A 241 18.72 -7.60 -4.26
C ASP A 241 18.18 -8.83 -3.51
N SER A 242 17.86 -8.69 -2.22
CA SER A 242 17.24 -9.77 -1.43
C SER A 242 15.86 -10.21 -1.96
N PHE A 243 15.22 -9.38 -2.81
CA PHE A 243 13.95 -9.73 -3.45
C PHE A 243 14.11 -10.52 -4.75
N SER A 244 15.32 -10.57 -5.29
CA SER A 244 15.62 -11.24 -6.56
C SER A 244 15.77 -12.76 -6.40
N GLU A 245 15.92 -13.27 -5.16
CA GLU A 245 15.96 -14.70 -4.85
C GLU A 245 14.55 -15.32 -4.66
N GLN A 246 13.66 -15.15 -5.65
CA GLN A 246 12.54 -16.09 -5.89
C GLN A 246 12.20 -16.16 -7.40
N SER A 247 13.22 -16.31 -8.24
CA SER A 247 13.03 -16.84 -9.59
C SER A 247 13.56 -18.28 -9.64
N TRP A 248 12.74 -19.20 -9.10
CA TRP A 248 12.58 -20.62 -9.49
C TRP A 248 13.83 -21.42 -9.87
#